data_AF-A0A5K8ACF7-F1
#
_entry.id   AF-A0A5K8ACF7-F1
#
_cell.length_a   1.000
_cell.length_b   1.000
_cell.length_c   1.000
_cell.angle_alpha   90.00
_cell.angle_beta   90.00
_cell.angle_gamma   90.00
#
_symmetry.space_group_name_H-M   'P 1'
#
loop_
_entity.id
_entity.type
_entity.pdbx_description
1 polymer ?
#
loop_
_entity_poly.entity_id
_entity_poly.type
_entity_poly.pdbx_seq_one_letter_code
_entity_poly.pdbx_strand_id
1 'polypeptide(L)'
;MISHVLEGSQPHAKLPIRSERFYDDLNIQALLGRLATGIDVDDRHVLLPDGVRAGFDRLLIAAGSDPRPLDAEGMELKNIFYMRTQEHARQQVAALEGVRRASRPPTACFGAVLQ
;
A
#
# COMPACT_ATOMS: atom_id res chain seq x y z
N MET A 1 -5.16 -2.61 11.20
CA MET A 1 -3.74 -2.36 10.82
C MET A 1 -3.26 -3.51 9.96
N ILE A 2 -2.34 -3.27 9.02
CA ILE A 2 -1.81 -4.35 8.16
C ILE A 2 -1.01 -5.40 8.93
N SER A 3 -0.35 -5.01 10.03
CA SER A 3 0.37 -5.93 10.93
C SER A 3 -0.53 -7.00 11.56
N HIS A 4 -1.77 -6.66 11.95
CA HIS A 4 -2.72 -7.63 12.51
C HIS A 4 -3.15 -8.69 11.49
N VAL A 5 -3.10 -8.36 10.20
CA VAL A 5 -3.36 -9.35 9.15
C VAL A 5 -2.19 -10.31 9.02
N LEU A 6 -0.96 -9.80 9.08
CA LEU A 6 0.25 -10.63 9.03
C LEU A 6 0.38 -11.55 10.25
N GLU A 7 0.00 -11.07 11.44
CA GLU A 7 -0.09 -11.87 12.67
C GLU A 7 -1.22 -12.92 12.61
N GLY A 8 -2.22 -12.72 11.75
CA GLY A 8 -3.41 -13.56 11.67
C GLY A 8 -4.53 -13.19 12.65
N SER A 9 -4.39 -12.09 13.41
CA SER A 9 -5.40 -11.61 14.36
C SER A 9 -6.57 -10.88 13.68
N GLN A 10 -6.43 -10.45 12.41
CA GLN A 10 -7.51 -9.84 11.63
C GLN A 10 -7.57 -10.35 10.18
N PRO A 11 -8.76 -10.53 9.59
CA PRO A 11 -8.88 -10.84 8.17
C PRO A 11 -8.67 -9.60 7.30
N HIS A 12 -8.24 -9.79 6.06
CA HIS A 12 -8.07 -8.72 5.06
C HIS A 12 -9.31 -7.84 4.86
N ALA A 13 -10.52 -8.40 5.01
CA ALA A 13 -11.78 -7.68 4.86
C ALA A 13 -11.99 -6.59 5.94
N LYS A 14 -11.21 -6.59 7.03
CA LYS A 14 -11.23 -5.57 8.09
C LYS A 14 -10.22 -4.44 7.87
N LEU A 15 -9.46 -4.46 6.77
CA LEU A 15 -8.48 -3.41 6.45
C LEU A 15 -9.09 -2.07 6.01
N PRO A 16 -10.22 -2.01 5.28
CA PRO A 16 -10.82 -0.72 4.92
C PRO A 16 -11.11 0.12 6.16
N ILE A 17 -10.63 1.37 6.17
CA ILE A 17 -10.81 2.31 7.28
C ILE A 17 -12.28 2.74 7.40
N ARG A 18 -12.98 2.83 6.26
CA ARG A 18 -14.38 3.22 6.14
C ARG A 18 -15.09 2.24 5.21
N SER A 19 -16.40 2.07 5.42
CA SER A 19 -17.26 1.35 4.48
C SER A 19 -17.43 2.14 3.18
N GLU A 20 -17.84 1.48 2.11
CA GLU A 20 -18.13 2.13 0.83
C GLU A 20 -19.20 3.23 0.99
N ARG A 21 -20.28 2.90 1.73
CA ARG A 21 -21.38 3.83 2.03
C ARG A 21 -20.94 5.17 2.67
N PHE A 22 -19.84 5.18 3.44
CA PHE A 22 -19.32 6.41 4.03
C PHE A 22 -18.98 7.47 2.97
N TYR A 23 -18.44 7.04 1.83
CA TYR A 23 -18.08 7.93 0.74
C TYR A 23 -19.33 8.45 0.01
N ASP A 24 -20.31 7.57 -0.22
CA ASP A 24 -21.58 7.93 -0.85
C ASP A 24 -22.37 8.93 0.01
N ASP A 25 -22.51 8.65 1.31
CA ASP A 25 -23.26 9.48 2.27
C ASP A 25 -22.65 10.89 2.40
N LEU A 26 -21.33 11.04 2.16
CA LEU A 26 -20.61 12.32 2.20
C LEU A 26 -20.36 12.93 0.82
N ASN A 27 -20.92 12.35 -0.25
CA ASN A 27 -20.71 12.77 -1.64
C ASN A 27 -19.21 12.89 -2.02
N ILE A 28 -18.40 11.93 -1.58
CA ILE A 28 -16.98 11.83 -1.88
C ILE A 28 -16.79 10.92 -3.08
N GLN A 29 -16.35 11.48 -4.21
CA GLN A 29 -16.00 10.69 -5.38
C GLN A 29 -14.59 10.11 -5.27
N ALA A 30 -14.48 8.80 -5.08
CA ALA A 30 -13.19 8.10 -5.04
C ALA A 30 -12.77 7.60 -6.44
N LEU A 31 -11.72 8.19 -7.00
CA LEU A 31 -11.12 7.74 -8.26
C LEU A 31 -10.01 6.69 -7.99
N LEU A 32 -10.43 5.46 -7.67
CA LEU A 32 -9.51 4.36 -7.35
C LEU A 32 -8.82 3.80 -8.61
N GLY A 33 -7.64 3.18 -8.41
CA GLY A 33 -6.88 2.56 -9.51
C GLY A 33 -6.27 3.55 -10.51
N ARG A 34 -6.22 4.84 -10.16
CA ARG A 34 -5.68 5.91 -10.99
C ARG A 34 -4.51 6.59 -10.29
N LEU A 35 -3.30 6.39 -10.82
CA LEU A 35 -2.10 7.07 -10.30
C LEU A 35 -1.99 8.45 -10.95
N ALA A 36 -2.04 9.52 -10.16
CA ALA A 36 -1.77 10.86 -10.66
C ALA A 36 -0.32 10.95 -11.17
N THR A 37 -0.14 11.45 -12.39
CA THR A 37 1.15 11.53 -13.07
C THR A 37 1.73 12.94 -13.07
N GLY A 38 0.92 13.96 -12.75
CA GLY A 38 1.35 15.34 -12.68
C GLY A 38 0.27 16.27 -12.15
N ILE A 39 0.68 17.52 -11.92
CA ILE A 39 -0.20 18.61 -11.51
C ILE A 39 0.09 19.78 -12.45
N ASP A 40 -0.94 20.25 -13.13
CA ASP A 40 -0.96 21.49 -13.88
C ASP A 40 -1.52 22.58 -12.97
N VAL A 41 -0.65 23.43 -12.44
CA VAL A 41 -1.02 24.44 -11.45
C VAL A 41 -1.71 25.64 -12.10
N ASP A 42 -1.32 25.97 -13.34
CA ASP A 42 -1.84 27.13 -14.06
C ASP A 42 -3.30 26.90 -14.47
N ASP A 43 -3.59 25.74 -15.06
CA ASP A 43 -4.96 25.35 -15.40
C ASP A 43 -5.72 24.75 -14.22
N ARG A 44 -5.05 24.49 -13.08
CA ARG A 44 -5.58 23.84 -11.87
C ARG A 44 -6.19 22.46 -12.14
N HIS A 45 -5.40 21.57 -12.74
CA HIS A 45 -5.77 20.18 -13.01
C HIS A 45 -4.76 19.19 -12.46
N VAL A 46 -5.24 18.08 -11.91
CA VAL A 46 -4.44 16.86 -11.71
C VAL A 46 -4.48 16.05 -13.00
N LEU A 47 -3.30 15.63 -13.45
CA LEU A 47 -3.14 14.77 -14.63
C LEU A 47 -3.22 13.31 -14.20
N LEU A 48 -4.12 12.56 -14.83
CA LEU A 48 -4.34 11.14 -14.59
C LEU A 48 -3.91 10.34 -15.86
N PRO A 49 -3.81 9.00 -15.77
CA PRO A 49 -3.50 8.18 -16.93
C PRO A 49 -4.55 8.36 -18.05
N ASP A 50 -4.16 8.02 -19.27
CA ASP A 50 -5.03 8.04 -20.46
C ASP A 50 -5.54 9.43 -20.85
N GLY A 51 -4.81 10.49 -20.47
CA GLY A 51 -5.13 11.88 -20.83
C GLY A 51 -6.28 12.49 -20.03
N VAL A 52 -6.78 11.80 -19.00
CA VAL A 52 -7.84 12.30 -18.12
C VAL A 52 -7.28 13.43 -17.24
N ARG A 53 -8.05 14.52 -17.12
CA ARG A 53 -7.73 15.65 -16.24
C ARG A 53 -8.83 15.83 -15.19
N ALA A 54 -8.44 16.04 -13.94
CA ALA A 54 -9.35 16.33 -12.84
C ALA A 54 -9.11 17.74 -12.31
N GLY A 55 -10.07 18.66 -12.50
CA GLY A 55 -9.96 20.04 -12.07
C GLY A 55 -10.06 20.20 -10.54
N PHE A 56 -9.43 21.23 -9.99
CA PHE A 56 -9.49 21.54 -8.56
C PHE A 56 -9.51 23.05 -8.26
N ASP A 57 -10.18 23.45 -7.17
CA ASP A 57 -10.03 24.79 -6.59
C ASP A 57 -8.97 24.82 -5.47
N ARG A 58 -8.82 23.68 -4.79
CA ARG A 58 -7.87 23.42 -3.71
C ARG A 58 -7.33 22.01 -3.88
N LEU A 59 -6.03 21.82 -3.67
CA LEU A 59 -5.36 20.53 -3.81
C LEU A 59 -4.65 20.14 -2.51
N LEU A 60 -4.93 18.94 -2.02
CA LEU A 60 -4.22 18.30 -0.91
C LEU A 60 -3.39 17.13 -1.45
N ILE A 61 -2.08 17.17 -1.24
CA ILE A 61 -1.19 16.07 -1.60
C ILE A 61 -1.09 15.11 -0.41
N ALA A 62 -1.64 13.91 -0.58
CA ALA A 62 -1.65 12.85 0.43
C ALA A 62 -1.09 11.52 -0.12
N ALA A 63 -0.12 11.59 -1.05
CA ALA A 63 0.45 10.42 -1.72
C ALA A 63 1.28 9.49 -0.82
N GLY A 64 1.67 9.95 0.37
CA GLY A 64 2.54 9.17 1.26
C GLY A 64 3.92 8.95 0.65
N SER A 65 4.44 7.72 0.75
CA SER A 65 5.78 7.35 0.29
C SER A 65 5.83 5.87 -0.13
N ASP A 66 6.74 5.51 -1.01
CA ASP A 66 7.04 4.11 -1.34
C ASP A 66 8.17 3.55 -0.47
N PRO A 67 8.23 2.22 -0.26
CA PRO A 67 9.37 1.61 0.39
C PRO A 67 10.64 1.87 -0.43
N ARG A 68 11.76 2.13 0.26
CA ARG A 68 13.05 2.30 -0.40
C ARG A 68 13.50 0.96 -1.01
N PRO A 69 13.83 0.91 -2.30
CA PRO A 69 14.43 -0.27 -2.89
C PRO A 69 15.76 -0.62 -2.20
N LEU A 70 15.97 -1.90 -1.93
CA LEU A 70 17.24 -2.41 -1.41
C LEU A 70 18.08 -2.95 -2.57
N ASP A 71 19.31 -2.47 -2.70
CA ASP A 71 20.32 -3.04 -3.59
C ASP A 71 21.18 -4.00 -2.78
N ALA A 72 20.91 -5.30 -2.91
CA ALA A 72 21.58 -6.37 -2.19
C ALA A 72 21.60 -7.65 -3.02
N GLU A 73 22.57 -8.52 -2.75
CA GLU A 73 22.62 -9.83 -3.37
C GLU A 73 21.40 -10.67 -2.96
N GLY A 74 20.78 -11.35 -3.92
CA GLY A 74 19.63 -12.23 -3.67
C GLY A 74 18.27 -11.53 -3.63
N MET A 75 18.16 -10.25 -4.02
CA MET A 75 16.86 -9.54 -4.06
C MET A 75 15.82 -10.16 -5.02
N GLU A 76 16.25 -11.02 -5.95
CA GLU A 76 15.38 -11.78 -6.86
C GLU A 76 14.71 -13.01 -6.21
N LEU A 77 15.01 -13.31 -4.94
CA LEU A 77 14.42 -14.44 -4.24
C LEU A 77 12.92 -14.22 -4.01
N LYS A 78 12.12 -15.26 -4.27
CA LYS A 78 10.64 -15.22 -4.24
C LYS A 78 10.03 -14.94 -2.87
N ASN A 79 10.82 -15.03 -1.80
CA ASN A 79 10.39 -14.86 -0.41
C ASN A 79 10.86 -13.53 0.21
N ILE A 80 11.26 -12.56 -0.62
CA ILE A 80 11.56 -11.19 -0.21
C ILE A 80 10.36 -10.30 -0.53
N PHE A 81 9.87 -9.57 0.47
CA PHE A 81 8.67 -8.75 0.35
C PHE A 81 8.87 -7.39 1.02
N TYR A 82 8.32 -6.34 0.43
CA TYR A 82 8.10 -5.07 1.16
C TYR A 82 6.90 -5.18 2.09
N MET A 83 6.66 -4.20 2.95
CA MET A 83 5.47 -4.13 3.81
C MET A 83 4.86 -2.72 3.72
N ARG A 84 3.94 -2.53 2.76
CA ARG A 84 3.35 -1.20 2.46
C ARG A 84 1.89 -1.30 2.03
N THR A 85 1.61 -2.21 1.11
CA THR A 85 0.27 -2.39 0.53
C THR A 85 -0.39 -3.63 1.14
N GLN A 86 -1.72 -3.68 1.12
CA GLN A 86 -2.47 -4.89 1.49
C GLN A 86 -2.02 -6.12 0.70
N GLU A 87 -1.60 -5.92 -0.56
CA GLU A 87 -1.11 -6.99 -1.41
C GLU A 87 0.19 -7.59 -0.92
N HIS A 88 1.13 -6.76 -0.45
CA HIS A 88 2.35 -7.27 0.19
C HIS A 88 2.05 -8.20 1.38
N ALA A 89 1.08 -7.84 2.23
CA ALA A 89 0.68 -8.70 3.34
C ALA A 89 0.04 -10.02 2.87
N ARG A 90 -0.75 -10.02 1.78
CA ARG A 90 -1.29 -11.26 1.20
C ARG A 90 -0.16 -12.18 0.75
N GLN A 91 0.81 -11.65 0.03
CA GLN A 91 1.96 -12.41 -0.47
C GLN A 91 2.78 -13.01 0.68
N GLN A 92 3.01 -12.24 1.74
CA GLN A 92 3.70 -12.71 2.94
C GLN A 92 2.92 -13.83 3.65
N VAL A 93 1.62 -13.65 3.88
CA VAL A 93 0.78 -14.68 4.53
C VAL A 93 0.75 -15.97 3.70
N ALA A 94 0.62 -15.87 2.37
CA ALA A 94 0.67 -17.02 1.48
C ALA A 94 2.03 -17.75 1.52
N ALA A 95 3.14 -17.00 1.57
CA ALA A 95 4.48 -17.59 1.66
C ALA A 95 4.74 -18.31 3.00
N LEU A 96 3.97 -18.00 4.04
CA LEU A 96 4.03 -18.66 5.35
C LEU A 96 3.16 -19.92 5.43
N GLU A 97 2.37 -20.23 4.42
CA GLU A 97 1.48 -21.40 4.44
C GLU A 97 2.29 -22.70 4.59
N GLY A 98 1.97 -23.50 5.62
CA GLY A 98 2.70 -24.73 5.95
C GLY A 98 4.01 -24.54 6.75
N VAL A 99 4.43 -23.30 7.02
CA VAL A 99 5.60 -23.02 7.87
C VAL A 99 5.23 -23.25 9.33
N ARG A 100 5.78 -24.31 9.95
CA ARG A 100 5.49 -24.68 11.35
C ARG A 100 6.46 -24.09 12.37
N ARG A 101 7.70 -23.81 11.96
CA ARG A 101 8.74 -23.22 12.81
C ARG A 101 9.64 -22.33 11.99
N ALA A 102 9.88 -21.16 12.53
CA ALA A 102 10.92 -20.27 12.09
C ALA A 102 12.26 -20.72 12.72
N SER A 103 13.08 -21.51 12.04
CA SER A 103 14.38 -21.90 12.60
C SER A 103 15.33 -20.70 12.55
N ARG A 104 15.54 -20.01 13.70
CA ARG A 104 16.52 -18.92 13.99
C ARG A 104 16.66 -17.81 12.94
N PRO A 105 16.40 -16.54 13.33
CA PRO A 105 15.26 -15.83 12.74
C PRO A 105 15.29 -15.92 11.19
N PRO A 106 14.39 -16.68 10.56
CA PRO A 106 14.35 -16.82 9.11
C PRO A 106 13.76 -15.59 8.40
N THR A 107 13.40 -14.56 9.17
CA THR A 107 12.94 -13.27 8.68
C THR A 107 13.92 -12.21 9.15
N ALA A 108 14.83 -11.81 8.27
CA ALA A 108 15.63 -10.61 8.47
C ALA A 108 14.77 -9.41 8.06
N CYS A 109 14.34 -8.61 9.04
CA CYS A 109 13.72 -7.32 8.77
C CYS A 109 14.84 -6.31 8.47
N PHE A 110 15.04 -5.98 7.20
CA PHE A 110 15.95 -4.92 6.82
C PHE A 110 15.28 -3.55 7.01
N GLY A 111 15.87 -2.70 7.85
CA GLY A 111 15.35 -1.35 8.11
C GLY A 111 14.38 -1.22 9.30
N ALA A 112 14.55 -2.05 10.35
CA ALA A 112 13.80 -1.86 11.59
C ALA A 112 13.96 -0.42 12.11
N VAL A 113 12.86 0.34 12.16
CA VAL A 113 12.78 1.52 13.03
C VAL A 113 12.70 0.94 14.44
N LEU A 114 13.84 0.90 15.12
CA LEU A 114 13.86 0.71 16.57
C LEU A 114 13.05 1.88 17.16
N GLN A 115 11.84 1.59 17.64
CA GLN A 115 11.16 2.48 18.56
C GLN A 115 11.84 2.41 19.92
#